data_AF-A0A3S1SRD6-F1
#
_entry.id   AF-A0A3S1SRD6-F1
#
_cell.length_a   1.000
_cell.length_b   1.000
_cell.length_c   1.000
_cell.angle_alpha   90.00
_cell.angle_beta   90.00
_cell.angle_gamma   90.00
#
_symmetry.space_group_name_H-M   'P 1'
#
loop_
_entity.id
_entity.type
_entity.pdbx_description
1 polymer ?
#
loop_
_entity_poly.entity_id
_entity_poly.type
_entity_poly.pdbx_seq_one_letter_code
_entity_poly.pdbx_strand_id
1 'polypeptide(L)'
;MGLADFTDKGCRVGGRILASFCLLLLLAASSVLSSNASAADAPLVAKGYKMAGDATKMRIVMDFDREPDIKWFLLRGPNRLVIDLANTRFAVDAKDLKARGLVKG
;
A
#
# COMPACT_ATOMS: atom_id res chain seq x y z
N MET A 1 12.95 17.59 -76.64
CA MET A 1 13.35 16.19 -76.36
C MET A 1 14.36 16.27 -75.23
N GLY A 2 14.23 15.71 -74.03
CA GLY A 2 13.18 14.93 -73.39
C GLY A 2 13.37 15.08 -71.87
N LEU A 3 12.25 14.99 -71.17
CA LEU A 3 12.09 15.09 -69.72
C LEU A 3 12.61 13.81 -69.05
N ALA A 4 13.23 13.90 -67.87
CA ALA A 4 13.27 12.79 -66.92
C ALA A 4 13.48 13.32 -65.49
N ASP A 5 12.36 13.76 -64.91
CA ASP A 5 12.17 13.97 -63.48
C ASP A 5 11.93 12.59 -62.84
N PHE A 6 12.92 12.07 -62.09
CA PHE A 6 12.79 10.80 -61.37
C PHE A 6 12.26 11.09 -59.96
N THR A 7 10.95 10.98 -59.82
CA THR A 7 10.26 11.18 -58.54
C THR A 7 10.54 10.04 -57.57
N ASP A 8 11.12 10.38 -56.41
CA ASP A 8 11.18 9.56 -55.19
C ASP A 8 9.77 9.38 -54.59
N LYS A 9 9.19 8.20 -54.77
CA LYS A 9 7.88 7.82 -54.20
C LYS A 9 7.90 6.37 -53.70
N GLY A 10 8.91 5.97 -52.91
CA GLY A 10 9.02 4.60 -52.39
C GLY A 10 8.95 4.42 -50.88
N CYS A 11 9.26 5.45 -50.08
CA CYS A 11 9.69 5.23 -48.68
C CYS A 11 8.73 5.79 -47.60
N ARG A 12 7.42 5.96 -47.87
CA ARG A 12 6.50 6.50 -46.84
C ARG A 12 5.64 5.48 -46.11
N VAL A 13 5.46 4.27 -46.66
CA VAL A 13 4.53 3.28 -46.09
C VAL A 13 5.23 2.37 -45.06
N GLY A 14 6.46 1.94 -45.35
CA GLY A 14 7.24 1.07 -44.45
C GLY A 14 7.58 1.74 -43.10
N GLY A 15 7.95 3.03 -43.12
CA GLY A 15 8.24 3.78 -41.89
C GLY A 15 7.01 3.99 -41.00
N ARG A 16 5.81 4.13 -41.58
CA ARG A 16 4.56 4.29 -40.83
C ARG A 16 4.11 2.99 -40.16
N ILE A 17 4.29 1.85 -40.83
CA ILE A 17 3.98 0.53 -40.27
C ILE A 17 4.96 0.21 -39.13
N LEU A 18 6.26 0.45 -39.34
CA LEU A 18 7.29 0.22 -38.32
C LEU A 18 7.10 1.11 -37.10
N ALA A 19 6.78 2.40 -37.30
CA ALA A 19 6.50 3.34 -36.21
C ALA A 19 5.22 2.95 -35.44
N SER A 20 4.17 2.52 -36.14
CA SER A 20 2.94 2.06 -35.49
C SER A 20 3.17 0.78 -34.66
N PHE A 21 3.99 -0.14 -35.16
CA PHE A 21 4.36 -1.36 -34.43
C PHE A 21 5.21 -1.05 -33.20
N CYS A 22 6.16 -0.11 -33.32
CA CYS A 22 6.98 0.35 -32.21
C CYS A 22 6.13 1.05 -31.13
N LEU A 23 5.18 1.89 -31.53
CA LEU A 23 4.23 2.56 -30.61
C LEU A 23 3.32 1.55 -29.89
N LEU A 24 2.84 0.52 -30.59
CA LEU A 24 2.06 -0.57 -29.99
C LEU A 24 2.87 -1.37 -28.97
N LEU A 25 4.14 -1.65 -29.27
CA LEU A 25 5.07 -2.32 -28.35
C LEU A 25 5.36 -1.48 -27.11
N LEU A 26 5.55 -0.17 -27.27
CA LEU A 26 5.75 0.77 -26.15
C LEU A 26 4.50 0.86 -25.26
N LEU A 27 3.30 0.93 -25.85
CA LEU A 27 2.05 0.89 -25.09
C LEU A 27 1.88 -0.43 -24.33
N ALA A 28 2.17 -1.57 -24.98
CA ALA A 28 2.12 -2.88 -24.34
C ALA A 28 3.14 -3.04 -23.21
N ALA A 29 4.34 -2.44 -23.34
CA ALA A 29 5.34 -2.44 -22.26
C ALA A 29 4.90 -1.57 -21.06
N SER A 30 4.21 -0.45 -21.32
CA SER A 30 3.75 0.46 -20.28
C SER A 30 2.62 -0.10 -19.39
N SER A 31 1.80 -1.02 -19.92
CA SER A 31 0.72 -1.65 -19.14
C SER A 31 1.24 -2.68 -18.13
N VAL A 32 2.39 -3.32 -18.39
CA VAL A 32 3.00 -4.30 -17.47
C VAL A 32 3.61 -3.64 -16.24
N LEU A 33 4.10 -2.40 -16.35
CA LEU A 33 4.67 -1.64 -15.22
C LEU A 33 3.61 -1.03 -14.29
N SER A 34 2.34 -0.97 -14.71
CA SER A 34 1.28 -0.26 -13.97
C SER A 34 0.62 -1.13 -12.88
N SER A 35 1.08 -2.37 -12.66
CA SER A 35 0.41 -3.34 -11.79
C SER A 35 0.87 -3.31 -10.32
N ASN A 36 1.24 -2.14 -9.79
CA ASN A 36 1.67 -1.95 -8.39
C ASN A 36 0.63 -1.23 -7.52
N ALA A 37 -0.64 -1.17 -7.95
CA ALA A 37 -1.72 -0.60 -7.14
C ALA A 37 -2.38 -1.69 -6.28
N SER A 38 -2.56 -1.38 -4.99
CA SER A 38 -3.51 -2.02 -4.04
C SER A 38 -2.96 -2.89 -2.90
N ALA A 39 -1.71 -2.68 -2.44
CA ALA A 39 -1.37 -3.00 -1.05
C ALA A 39 -1.66 -1.83 -0.09
N ALA A 40 -1.61 -0.59 -0.59
CA ALA A 40 -1.79 0.62 0.20
C ALA A 40 -3.26 0.94 0.54
N ASP A 41 -4.22 0.38 -0.21
CA ASP A 41 -5.65 0.76 -0.08
C ASP A 41 -6.44 -0.21 0.82
N ALA A 42 -5.96 -1.45 0.98
CA ALA A 42 -6.55 -2.39 1.92
C ALA A 42 -6.33 -1.89 3.36
N PRO A 43 -7.30 -1.97 4.28
CA PRO A 43 -7.08 -1.62 5.68
C PRO A 43 -5.94 -2.44 6.32
N LEU A 44 -5.21 -1.85 7.27
CA LEU A 44 -4.28 -2.58 8.12
C LEU A 44 -5.07 -3.56 8.99
N VAL A 45 -4.59 -4.77 9.21
CA VAL A 45 -5.31 -5.75 10.04
C VAL A 45 -4.54 -6.02 11.34
N ALA A 46 -5.12 -5.60 12.46
CA ALA A 46 -4.68 -6.00 13.79
C ALA A 46 -5.29 -7.37 14.13
N LYS A 47 -4.46 -8.42 14.16
CA LYS A 47 -4.86 -9.84 14.30
C LYS A 47 -4.71 -10.38 15.72
N GLY A 48 -3.86 -9.75 16.52
CA GLY A 48 -3.55 -10.20 17.87
C GLY A 48 -3.51 -9.05 18.86
N TYR A 49 -3.93 -9.32 20.10
CA TYR A 49 -3.84 -8.39 21.21
C TYR A 49 -3.53 -9.15 22.49
N LYS A 50 -2.57 -8.65 23.28
CA LYS A 50 -2.28 -9.16 24.62
C LYS A 50 -1.97 -7.98 25.54
N MET A 51 -2.52 -8.02 26.74
CA MET A 51 -2.26 -7.03 27.78
C MET A 51 -1.96 -7.73 29.09
N ALA A 52 -0.86 -7.34 29.72
CA ALA A 52 -0.52 -7.77 31.07
C ALA A 52 0.19 -6.63 31.81
N GLY A 53 0.02 -6.58 33.12
CA GLY A 53 0.75 -5.64 33.97
C GLY A 53 1.16 -6.26 35.29
N ASP A 54 2.26 -5.76 35.81
CA ASP A 54 2.79 -6.07 37.13
C ASP A 54 2.91 -4.78 37.96
N ALA A 55 3.58 -4.86 39.11
CA ALA A 55 3.73 -3.72 40.02
C ALA A 55 4.59 -2.58 39.44
N THR A 56 5.32 -2.81 38.36
CA THR A 56 6.30 -1.87 37.78
C THR A 56 5.86 -1.32 36.43
N LYS A 57 5.16 -2.10 35.60
CA LYS A 57 4.76 -1.70 34.26
C LYS A 57 3.58 -2.48 33.71
N MET A 58 2.97 -1.91 32.68
CA MET A 58 2.03 -2.60 31.79
C MET A 58 2.64 -2.78 30.41
N ARG A 59 2.40 -3.93 29.79
CA ARG A 59 2.77 -4.23 28.40
C ARG A 59 1.51 -4.54 27.60
N ILE A 60 1.37 -3.86 26.47
CA ILE A 60 0.40 -4.17 25.41
C ILE A 60 1.20 -4.67 24.20
N VAL A 61 0.79 -5.80 23.64
CA VAL A 61 1.35 -6.37 22.40
C VAL A 61 0.23 -6.47 21.38
N MET A 62 0.45 -5.94 20.19
CA MET A 62 -0.48 -6.00 19.08
C MET A 62 0.22 -6.59 17.86
N ASP A 63 -0.41 -7.57 17.22
CA ASP A 63 0.12 -8.21 16.04
C ASP A 63 -0.59 -7.67 14.80
N PHE A 64 0.18 -7.14 13.86
CA PHE A 64 -0.32 -6.58 12.60
C PHE A 64 0.13 -7.44 11.41
N ASP A 65 -0.62 -7.37 10.31
CA ASP A 65 -0.29 -8.06 9.06
C ASP A 65 0.81 -7.40 8.24
N ARG A 66 1.08 -6.12 8.50
CA ARG A 66 2.16 -5.32 7.95
C ARG A 66 2.55 -4.23 8.95
N GLU A 67 3.64 -3.52 8.68
CA GLU A 67 4.11 -2.45 9.57
C GLU A 67 3.08 -1.30 9.64
N PRO A 68 2.63 -0.90 10.85
CA PRO A 68 1.70 0.21 11.04
C PRO A 68 2.40 1.57 10.96
N ASP A 69 1.70 2.58 10.41
CA ASP A 69 2.01 3.99 10.71
C ASP A 69 1.37 4.35 12.06
N ILE A 70 2.20 4.59 13.08
CA ILE A 70 1.76 4.80 14.47
C ILE A 70 1.96 6.26 14.85
N LYS A 71 0.89 6.88 15.36
CA LYS A 71 0.96 8.15 16.10
C LYS A 71 0.50 7.92 17.53
N TRP A 72 1.08 8.64 18.48
CA TRP A 72 0.66 8.53 19.87
C TRP A 72 0.74 9.86 20.60
N PHE A 73 -0.12 10.04 21.59
CA PHE A 73 -0.14 11.22 22.44
C PHE A 73 -0.79 10.92 23.78
N LEU A 74 -0.56 11.81 24.75
CA LEU A 74 -1.10 11.70 26.11
C LEU A 74 -2.22 12.73 26.32
N LEU A 75 -3.31 12.29 26.93
CA LEU A 75 -4.38 13.18 27.38
C LEU A 75 -4.39 13.25 28.91
N ARG A 76 -4.79 14.41 29.43
CA ARG A 76 -5.03 14.64 30.86
C ARG A 76 -6.52 14.58 31.17
N GLY A 77 -6.85 14.39 32.45
CA GLY A 77 -8.22 14.42 32.99
C GLY A 77 -9.20 13.43 32.33
N PRO A 78 -9.10 12.10 32.56
CA PRO A 78 -8.06 11.34 33.26
C PRO A 78 -6.81 11.10 32.39
N ASN A 79 -5.71 10.65 33.01
CA ASN A 79 -4.47 10.29 32.31
C ASN A 79 -4.73 9.14 31.32
N ARG A 80 -4.53 9.39 30.02
CA ARG A 80 -4.76 8.41 28.96
C ARG A 80 -3.61 8.44 27.96
N LEU A 81 -3.17 7.27 27.53
CA LEU A 81 -2.32 7.09 26.36
C LEU A 81 -3.23 6.77 25.18
N VAL A 82 -3.13 7.56 24.11
CA VAL A 82 -3.84 7.31 22.85
C VAL A 82 -2.82 6.84 21.82
N ILE A 83 -3.12 5.72 21.18
CA ILE A 83 -2.39 5.18 20.04
C ILE A 83 -3.33 5.29 18.85
N ASP A 84 -2.95 6.10 17.86
CA ASP A 84 -3.70 6.33 16.63
C ASP A 84 -3.12 5.45 15.52
N LEU A 85 -4.01 4.72 14.84
CA LEU A 85 -3.71 3.72 13.83
C LEU A 85 -4.54 4.02 12.58
N ALA A 86 -3.88 4.50 11.52
CA ALA A 86 -4.57 4.90 10.30
C ALA A 86 -5.19 3.69 9.57
N ASN A 87 -6.43 3.85 9.10
CA ASN A 87 -7.16 2.85 8.29
C ASN A 87 -7.00 1.39 8.79
N THR A 88 -7.22 1.16 10.09
CA THR A 88 -6.98 -0.14 10.73
C THR A 88 -8.27 -0.86 11.10
N ARG A 89 -8.38 -2.12 10.67
CA ARG A 89 -9.41 -3.06 11.09
C ARG A 89 -8.90 -3.94 12.23
N PHE A 90 -9.66 -4.00 13.32
CA PHE A 90 -9.38 -4.87 14.46
C PHE A 90 -10.08 -6.22 14.29
N ALA A 91 -9.30 -7.27 14.05
CA ALA A 91 -9.76 -8.64 13.91
C ALA A 91 -9.29 -9.50 15.11
N VAL A 92 -9.48 -8.96 16.31
CA VAL A 92 -9.08 -9.57 17.58
C VAL A 92 -10.24 -10.26 18.26
N ASP A 93 -9.98 -11.45 18.84
CA ASP A 93 -10.97 -12.21 19.59
C ASP A 93 -11.25 -11.54 20.94
N ALA A 94 -12.52 -11.47 21.34
CA ALA A 94 -12.94 -10.87 22.60
C ALA A 94 -12.28 -11.52 23.83
N LYS A 95 -11.92 -12.82 23.75
CA LYS A 95 -11.22 -13.51 24.85
C LYS A 95 -9.81 -12.95 25.09
N ASP A 96 -9.17 -12.42 24.05
CA ASP A 96 -7.81 -11.91 24.11
C ASP A 96 -7.75 -10.49 24.68
N LEU A 97 -8.89 -9.77 24.66
CA LEU A 97 -9.04 -8.45 25.29
C LEU A 97 -9.04 -8.50 26.82
N LYS A 98 -9.14 -9.70 27.43
CA LYS A 98 -9.13 -9.84 28.88
C LYS A 98 -7.79 -9.37 29.46
N ALA A 99 -7.87 -8.40 30.37
CA ALA A 99 -6.74 -7.93 31.15
C ALA A 99 -6.13 -9.07 31.99
N ARG A 100 -4.80 -9.05 32.12
CA ARG A 100 -4.04 -10.06 32.87
C ARG A 100 -3.09 -9.41 33.87
N GLY A 101 -2.73 -10.17 34.91
CA GLY A 101 -1.87 -9.69 35.99
C GLY A 101 -2.60 -8.68 36.88
N LEU A 102 -1.96 -7.55 37.17
CA LEU A 102 -2.52 -6.48 38.01
C LEU A 102 -3.37 -5.47 37.26
N VAL A 103 -3.53 -5.61 35.94
CA VAL A 103 -4.41 -4.74 35.15
C VAL A 103 -5.87 -5.12 35.43
N LYS A 104 -6.67 -4.13 35.80
CA LYS A 104 -8.12 -4.27 36.03
C LYS A 104 -8.88 -3.51 34.94
N GLY A 105 -9.96 -4.13 34.45
CA GLY A 105 -10.88 -3.55 33.47
C GLY A 105 -12.04 -2.83 34.14
#